data_AF-A0A429NFQ5-F1
#
_entry.id   AF-A0A429NFQ5-F1
#
_cell.length_a   1.000
_cell.length_b   1.000
_cell.length_c   1.000
_cell.angle_alpha   90.00
_cell.angle_beta   90.00
_cell.angle_gamma   90.00
#
_symmetry.space_group_name_H-M   'P 1'
#
loop_
_entity.id
_entity.type
_entity.pdbx_description
1 polymer ?
#
loop_
_entity_poly.entity_id
_entity_poly.type
_entity_poly.pdbx_seq_one_letter_code
_entity_poly.pdbx_strand_id
1 'polypeptide(L)' 'MTRKGAAQRLFADRPLMAMRISRDSGRTWEPEQAVSASDDLEPLMTSAWPPCECARCTKSGKHPNR' A
#
# COMPACT_ATOMS: atom_id res chain seq x y z
N MET A 1 22.56 -23.76 12.50
CA MET A 1 22.08 -22.91 11.38
C MET A 1 20.58 -22.71 11.57
N THR A 2 20.16 -21.53 11.99
CA THR A 2 18.77 -21.23 12.39
C THR A 2 17.88 -21.12 11.14
N ARG A 3 16.75 -21.86 11.11
CA ARG A 3 15.77 -21.91 10.01
C ARG A 3 15.26 -20.53 9.53
N LYS A 4 15.43 -19.49 10.34
CA LYS A 4 15.00 -18.10 10.08
C LYS A 4 15.69 -17.47 8.85
N GLY A 5 16.97 -17.77 8.60
CA GLY A 5 17.74 -17.17 7.50
C GLY A 5 17.45 -17.75 6.11
N ALA A 6 17.00 -19.01 6.03
CA ALA A 6 16.64 -19.65 4.77
C ALA A 6 15.26 -19.17 4.26
N ALA A 7 14.30 -18.99 5.15
CA ALA A 7 12.97 -18.48 4.81
C ALA A 7 13.06 -17.04 4.25
N GLN A 8 13.84 -16.16 4.88
CA GLN A 8 14.02 -14.77 4.43
C GLN A 8 14.56 -14.68 2.99
N ARG A 9 15.46 -15.57 2.59
CA ARG A 9 15.99 -15.62 1.21
C ARG A 9 14.97 -16.14 0.20
N LEU A 10 14.16 -17.12 0.56
CA LEU A 10 13.10 -17.65 -0.32
C LEU A 10 12.00 -16.61 -0.62
N PHE A 11 11.79 -15.65 0.28
CA PHE A 11 10.82 -14.56 0.12
C PHE A 11 11.41 -13.27 -0.42
N ALA A 12 12.75 -13.12 -0.46
CA ALA A 12 13.39 -11.96 -1.05
C ALA A 12 13.20 -11.92 -2.57
N ASP A 13 13.32 -13.08 -3.24
CA ASP A 13 13.30 -13.16 -4.71
C ASP A 13 11.88 -13.32 -5.30
N ARG A 14 10.84 -13.45 -4.46
CA ARG A 14 9.45 -13.58 -4.91
C ARG A 14 8.62 -12.39 -4.46
N PRO A 15 7.85 -11.76 -5.37
CA PRO A 15 6.96 -10.68 -4.98
C PRO A 15 5.93 -11.21 -3.97
N LEU A 16 5.82 -10.50 -2.85
CA LEU A 16 4.84 -10.79 -1.81
C LEU A 16 3.45 -10.28 -2.19
N MET A 17 3.42 -9.20 -2.97
CA MET A 17 2.19 -8.60 -3.47
C MET A 17 2.41 -8.09 -4.90
N ALA A 18 1.40 -8.27 -5.74
CA ALA A 18 1.29 -7.58 -7.02
C ALA A 18 0.03 -6.71 -6.96
N MET A 19 0.17 -5.44 -7.33
CA MET A 19 -0.91 -4.46 -7.29
C MET A 19 -1.03 -3.74 -8.63
N ARG A 20 -2.26 -3.40 -9.00
CA ARG A 20 -2.56 -2.42 -10.04
C ARG A 20 -3.50 -1.38 -9.45
N ILE A 21 -3.30 -0.12 -9.81
CA ILE A 21 -4.10 1.00 -9.28
C ILE A 21 -4.93 1.57 -10.42
N SER A 22 -6.22 1.77 -10.14
CA SER A 22 -7.11 2.56 -10.98
C SER A 22 -7.46 3.86 -10.26
N ARG A 23 -7.42 4.98 -11.00
CA ARG A 23 -7.79 6.31 -10.52
C ARG A 23 -9.08 6.85 -11.12
N ASP A 24 -9.76 6.03 -11.93
CA ASP A 24 -10.93 6.41 -12.73
C ASP A 24 -12.06 5.40 -12.60
N SER A 25 -12.26 4.88 -11.37
CA SER A 25 -13.32 3.93 -11.04
C SER A 25 -13.22 2.60 -11.80
N GLY A 26 -12.00 2.11 -12.02
CA GLY A 26 -11.74 0.81 -12.62
C GLY A 26 -11.74 0.81 -14.15
N ARG A 27 -11.82 1.98 -14.80
CA ARG A 27 -11.87 2.07 -16.28
C ARG A 27 -10.49 1.85 -16.88
N THR A 28 -9.46 2.43 -16.29
CA THR A 28 -8.06 2.22 -16.66
C THR A 28 -7.25 1.81 -15.44
N TRP A 29 -6.18 1.06 -15.71
CA TRP A 29 -5.31 0.50 -14.70
C TRP A 29 -3.88 0.83 -15.06
N GLU A 30 -3.15 1.37 -14.09
CA GLU A 30 -1.70 1.55 -14.18
C GLU A 30 -1.00 0.18 -14.40
N PRO A 31 0.28 0.20 -14.82
CA PRO A 31 1.11 -1.00 -14.88
C PRO A 31 1.16 -1.73 -13.53
N GLU A 32 1.44 -3.02 -13.59
CA GLU A 32 1.59 -3.84 -12.38
C GLU A 32 2.82 -3.40 -11.57
N GLN A 33 2.60 -3.22 -10.27
CA GLN A 33 3.63 -2.93 -9.28
C GLN A 33 3.80 -4.14 -8.38
N ALA A 34 5.03 -4.67 -8.33
CA ALA A 34 5.40 -5.77 -7.46
C ALA A 34 6.03 -5.21 -6.17
N VAL A 35 5.64 -5.75 -5.02
CA VAL A 35 6.22 -5.44 -3.71
C VAL A 35 6.95 -6.67 -3.19
N SER A 36 8.23 -6.50 -2.85
CA SER A 36 9.10 -7.56 -2.35
C SER A 36 9.39 -7.41 -0.85
N ALA A 37 9.89 -8.49 -0.22
CA ALA A 37 10.30 -8.44 1.18
C ALA A 37 11.52 -7.55 1.43
N SER A 38 12.28 -7.24 0.38
CA SER A 38 13.50 -6.45 0.42
C SER A 38 13.30 -4.98 0.06
N ASP A 39 12.08 -4.57 -0.26
CA ASP A 39 11.80 -3.18 -0.60
C ASP A 39 12.00 -2.30 0.64
N ASP A 40 12.76 -1.21 0.47
CA ASP A 40 13.01 -0.22 1.51
C ASP A 40 11.82 0.76 1.56
N LEU A 41 10.74 0.32 2.18
CA LEU A 41 9.50 1.10 2.30
C LEU A 41 9.55 1.97 3.56
N GLU A 42 9.26 3.26 3.36
CA GLU A 42 9.08 4.18 4.48
C GLU A 42 8.00 3.67 5.45
N PRO A 43 8.17 3.85 6.78
CA PRO A 43 7.16 3.48 7.75
C PRO A 43 5.82 4.12 7.42
N LEU A 44 4.75 3.34 7.55
CA LEU A 44 3.40 3.86 7.34
C LEU A 44 3.05 4.88 8.43
N MET A 45 3.18 6.17 8.11
CA MET A 45 2.92 7.27 9.04
C MET A 45 1.43 7.43 9.40
N THR A 46 0.53 6.90 8.57
CA THR A 46 -0.93 6.94 8.79
C THR A 46 -1.62 5.82 8.02
N SER A 47 -2.67 5.24 8.61
CA SER A 47 -3.54 4.28 7.92
C SER A 47 -4.62 4.95 7.07
N ALA A 48 -4.74 6.28 7.09
CA ALA A 48 -5.68 7.02 6.28
C ALA A 48 -5.11 7.25 4.87
N TRP A 49 -5.58 6.50 3.87
CA TRP A 49 -5.18 6.69 2.47
C TRP A 49 -6.29 6.41 1.44
N PRO A 50 -6.38 7.21 0.36
CA PRO A 50 -5.92 8.60 0.28
C PRO A 50 -6.79 9.46 1.22
N PRO A 51 -6.29 10.58 1.75
CA PRO A 51 -7.18 11.57 2.34
C PRO A 51 -8.24 11.95 1.28
N CYS A 52 -9.54 11.79 1.58
CA CYS A 52 -10.58 12.13 0.62
C CYS A 52 -10.56 13.64 0.37
N GLU A 53 -10.16 14.05 -0.83
CA GLU A 53 -10.19 15.45 -1.26
C GLU A 53 -11.58 15.90 -1.74
N CYS A 54 -12.55 15.00 -1.69
CA CYS A 54 -13.93 15.26 -2.04
C CYS A 54 -14.52 16.42 -1.22
N ALA A 55 -15.39 17.23 -1.83
CA ALA A 55 -16.02 18.38 -1.18
C ALA A 55 -16.75 18.02 0.14
N ARG A 56 -17.21 16.77 0.28
CA ARG A 56 -17.80 16.25 1.51
C ARG A 56 -16.79 16.13 2.65
N CYS A 57 -15.58 15.64 2.39
CA CYS A 57 -14.56 15.44 3.43
C CYS A 57 -13.75 16.72 3.68
N THR A 58 -13.53 17.57 2.68
CA THR A 58 -12.78 18.83 2.84
C THR A 58 -13.58 19.95 3.49
N LYS A 59 -14.91 20.04 3.25
CA LYS A 59 -15.78 21.04 3.90
C LYS A 59 -16.18 20.66 5.33
N SER A 60 -16.08 19.38 5.69
CA SER A 60 -16.49 18.85 7.00
C SER A 60 -15.32 18.79 7.98
N GLY A 61 -14.57 19.90 8.14
CA GLY A 61 -13.47 20.05 9.09
C GLY A 61 -13.84 19.87 10.59
N LYS A 62 -14.97 19.23 10.89
CA LYS A 62 -15.33 18.66 12.18
C LYS A 62 -16.10 17.36 11.97
N HIS A 63 -15.39 16.24 12.01
CA HIS A 63 -15.97 15.03 12.59
C HIS A 63 -15.06 14.57 13.74
N PRO A 64 -15.33 15.01 14.98
CA PRO A 64 -14.78 14.34 16.14
C PRO A 64 -15.47 12.97 16.23
N ASN A 65 -14.67 11.92 16.33
CA ASN A 65 -15.08 10.58 16.74
C ASN A 65 -15.83 9.71 15.70
N ARG A 66 -15.07 8.84 15.04
CA ARG A 66 -15.46 7.44 14.86
C ARG A 66 -14.22 6.56 14.94
#